data_AF-A0A953FVF4-F1
#
_entry.id   AF-A0A953FVF4-F1
#
_cell.length_a   1.000
_cell.length_b   1.000
_cell.length_c   1.000
_cell.angle_alpha   90.00
_cell.angle_beta   90.00
_cell.angle_gamma   90.00
#
_symmetry.space_group_name_H-M   'P 1'
#
loop_
_entity.id
_entity.type
_entity.pdbx_description
1 polymer ?
#
loop_
_entity_poly.entity_id
_entity_poly.type
_entity_poly.pdbx_seq_one_letter_code
_entity_poly.pdbx_strand_id
1 'polypeptide(L)'
;MDAETAGMIAFAVSLTYTMLGLPAQIWKNHQRRSVEGLSFLMTVLLALNCASWILYGYLKHDPYMLGANLAVCFWIAILLWQFLKFRPRS
;
A
#
# COMPACT_ATOMS: atom_id res chain seq x y z
N MET A 1 1.97 -16.93 -20.28
CA MET A 1 1.87 -15.54 -19.81
C MET A 1 3.26 -15.16 -19.36
N ASP A 2 3.94 -14.36 -20.15
CA ASP A 2 5.37 -14.10 -19.98
C ASP A 2 5.59 -13.15 -18.81
N ALA A 3 6.73 -13.24 -18.13
CA ALA A 3 7.01 -12.49 -16.90
C ALA A 3 6.86 -10.97 -17.07
N GLU A 4 7.15 -10.47 -18.27
CA GLU A 4 6.95 -9.06 -18.65
C GLU A 4 5.48 -8.65 -18.61
N THR A 5 4.57 -9.49 -19.10
CA THR A 5 3.13 -9.24 -19.08
C THR A 5 2.58 -9.22 -17.66
N ALA A 6 3.08 -10.11 -16.79
CA ALA A 6 2.73 -10.11 -15.38
C ALA A 6 3.22 -8.83 -14.67
N GLY A 7 4.44 -8.38 -14.98
CA GLY A 7 5.00 -7.13 -14.46
C GLY A 7 4.20 -5.90 -14.86
N MET A 8 3.78 -5.81 -16.13
CA MET A 8 2.94 -4.72 -16.62
C MET A 8 1.57 -4.66 -15.94
N ILE A 9 0.92 -5.81 -15.75
CA ILE A 9 -0.38 -5.88 -15.05
C ILE A 9 -0.22 -5.47 -13.59
N ALA A 10 0.82 -5.97 -12.91
CA ALA A 10 1.11 -5.58 -11.54
C ALA A 10 1.32 -4.07 -11.43
N PHE A 11 2.12 -3.48 -12.33
CA PHE A 11 2.37 -2.05 -12.36
C PHE A 11 1.09 -1.23 -12.60
N ALA A 12 0.25 -1.63 -13.55
CA ALA A 12 -1.00 -0.95 -13.88
C ALA A 12 -2.02 -1.01 -12.72
N VAL A 13 -2.17 -2.18 -12.09
CA VAL A 13 -3.05 -2.37 -10.93
C VAL A 13 -2.53 -1.56 -9.75
N SER A 14 -1.22 -1.61 -9.48
CA SER A 14 -0.59 -0.82 -8.43
C SER A 14 -0.78 0.67 -8.66
N LEU A 15 -0.54 1.19 -9.87
CA LEU A 15 -0.77 2.60 -10.21
C LEU A 15 -2.22 3.01 -9.97
N THR A 16 -3.17 2.21 -10.45
CA THR A 16 -4.60 2.52 -10.33
C THR A 16 -5.04 2.54 -8.87
N TYR A 17 -4.64 1.53 -8.09
CA TYR A 17 -4.96 1.45 -6.66
C TYR A 17 -4.30 2.59 -5.87
N THR A 18 -3.07 2.93 -6.23
CA THR A 18 -2.28 3.96 -5.54
C THR A 18 -2.76 5.37 -5.86
N MET A 19 -3.18 5.64 -7.11
CA MET A 19 -3.63 6.95 -7.55
C MET A 19 -5.09 7.24 -7.19
N LEU A 20 -5.97 6.23 -7.18
CA LEU A 20 -7.41 6.45 -6.96
C LEU A 20 -7.89 5.90 -5.61
N GLY A 21 -7.42 4.72 -5.23
CA GLY A 21 -7.91 4.03 -4.03
C GLY A 21 -7.43 4.70 -2.74
N LEU A 22 -6.11 4.83 -2.59
CA LEU A 22 -5.50 5.33 -1.35
C LEU A 22 -5.84 6.80 -1.03
N PRO A 23 -5.81 7.75 -1.98
CA PRO A 23 -6.14 9.15 -1.70
C PRO A 23 -7.62 9.33 -1.37
N ALA A 24 -8.51 8.62 -2.05
CA ALA A 24 -9.94 8.65 -1.74
C ALA A 24 -10.24 8.04 -0.37
N GLN A 25 -9.50 7.01 0.03
CA GLN A 25 -9.60 6.40 1.35
C GLN A 25 -9.08 7.36 2.44
N ILE A 26 -7.95 8.02 2.21
CA ILE A 26 -7.39 9.07 3.08
C ILE A 26 -8.38 10.23 3.24
N TRP A 27 -8.96 10.69 2.13
CA TRP A 27 -9.93 11.78 2.14
C TRP A 27 -11.18 11.45 2.96
N LYS A 28 -11.75 10.25 2.76
CA LYS A 28 -12.90 9.77 3.54
C LYS A 28 -12.57 9.62 5.02
N ASN A 29 -11.38 9.11 5.34
CA ASN A 29 -10.91 8.95 6.71
C ASN A 29 -10.74 10.33 7.41
N HIS A 30 -10.17 11.30 6.69
CA HIS A 30 -10.02 12.67 7.18
C HIS A 30 -11.37 13.36 7.40
N GLN A 31 -12.32 13.22 6.47
CA GLN A 31 -13.67 13.75 6.62
C GLN A 31 -14.40 13.18 7.84
N ARG A 32 -14.23 11.89 8.13
CA ARG A 32 -14.91 11.23 9.25
C ARG A 32 -14.24 11.48 10.60
N ARG A 33 -13.02 12.04 10.64
CA ARG A 33 -12.17 12.16 11.84
C ARG A 33 -12.08 10.87 12.67
N SER A 34 -12.38 9.72 12.08
CA SER A 34 -12.43 8.42 12.74
C SER A 34 -11.88 7.37 11.80
N VAL A 35 -10.97 6.56 12.34
CA VAL A 35 -10.40 5.37 11.71
C VAL A 35 -11.23 4.11 12.00
N GLU A 36 -12.41 4.20 12.61
CA GLU A 36 -13.25 3.05 13.00
C GLU A 36 -13.66 2.14 11.83
N GLY A 37 -13.55 2.60 10.58
CA GLY A 37 -13.79 1.77 9.39
C GLY A 37 -12.54 1.07 8.84
N LEU A 38 -11.35 1.43 9.31
CA LEU A 38 -10.08 0.90 8.80
C LEU A 38 -9.47 -0.02 9.86
N SER A 39 -9.49 -1.32 9.59
CA SER A 39 -8.94 -2.29 10.55
C SER A 39 -7.42 -2.12 10.62
N PHE A 40 -6.87 -1.80 11.80
CA PHE A 40 -5.42 -1.72 12.03
C PHE A 40 -4.69 -2.97 11.50
N LEU A 41 -5.29 -4.14 11.74
CA LEU A 41 -4.86 -5.43 11.23
C LEU A 41 -4.73 -5.43 9.70
N MET A 42 -5.68 -4.83 8.99
CA MET A 42 -5.68 -4.77 7.53
C MET A 42 -4.55 -3.88 7.00
N THR A 43 -4.22 -2.77 7.67
CA THR A 43 -3.07 -1.93 7.32
C THR A 43 -1.75 -2.66 7.58
N VAL A 44 -1.63 -3.39 8.69
CA VAL A 44 -0.45 -4.22 9.00
C VAL A 44 -0.30 -5.36 8.00
N LEU A 45 -1.39 -6.04 7.63
CA LEU A 45 -1.39 -7.09 6.60
C LEU A 45 -0.98 -6.54 5.23
N LEU A 46 -1.43 -5.34 4.87
CA LEU A 46 -0.97 -4.67 3.64
C LEU A 46 0.52 -4.34 3.69
N ALA A 47 1.02 -3.89 4.84
CA ALA A 47 2.45 -3.61 5.03
C ALA A 47 3.30 -4.89 4.89
N LEU A 48 2.85 -5.99 5.49
CA LEU A 48 3.50 -7.30 5.35
C LEU A 48 3.47 -7.79 3.91
N ASN A 49 2.32 -7.66 3.22
CA ASN A 49 2.21 -8.01 1.82
C ASN A 49 3.21 -7.22 0.96
N CYS A 50 3.26 -5.90 1.12
CA CYS A 50 4.23 -5.06 0.40
C CYS A 50 5.69 -5.44 0.71
N ALA A 51 6.01 -5.69 1.98
CA ALA A 51 7.35 -6.14 2.39
C ALA A 51 7.72 -7.49 1.77
N SER A 52 6.80 -8.44 1.71
CA SER A 52 7.00 -9.73 1.04
C SER A 52 7.26 -9.56 -0.46
N TRP A 53 6.56 -8.65 -1.14
CA TRP A 53 6.78 -8.37 -2.57
C TRP A 53 8.09 -7.63 -2.85
N ILE A 54 8.51 -6.71 -1.99
CA ILE A 54 9.83 -6.06 -2.09
C ILE A 54 10.94 -7.10 -1.91
N LEU A 55 10.81 -7.96 -0.91
CA LEU A 55 11.79 -9.04 -0.66
C LEU A 55 11.85 -10.00 -1.86
N TYR A 56 10.69 -10.36 -2.41
CA TYR A 56 10.61 -11.20 -3.60
C TYR A 56 11.25 -10.55 -4.83
N GLY A 57 10.93 -9.29 -5.11
CA GLY A 57 11.53 -8.52 -6.21
C GLY A 57 13.04 -8.37 -6.07
N TYR A 58 13.54 -8.22 -4.84
CA TYR A 58 14.96 -8.19 -4.53
C TYR A 58 15.63 -9.54 -4.83
N LEU A 59 15.04 -10.66 -4.38
CA LEU A 59 15.52 -12.01 -4.68
C LEU A 59 15.55 -12.33 -6.18
N LYS A 60 14.57 -11.81 -6.93
CA LYS A 60 14.44 -12.00 -8.39
C LYS A 60 15.25 -11.00 -9.23
N HIS A 61 15.89 -9.98 -8.62
CA HIS A 61 16.51 -8.84 -9.32
C HIS A 61 15.57 -8.18 -10.34
N ASP A 62 14.27 -8.08 -10.02
CA ASP A 62 13.27 -7.45 -10.89
C ASP A 62 13.04 -5.99 -10.47
N PRO A 63 13.58 -5.00 -11.23
CA PRO A 63 13.47 -3.59 -10.87
C PRO A 63 12.05 -3.04 -10.99
N TYR A 64 11.20 -3.63 -11.84
CA TYR A 64 9.82 -3.18 -12.03
C TYR A 64 8.95 -3.52 -10.83
N MET A 65 9.07 -4.75 -10.31
CA MET A 65 8.40 -5.15 -9.07
C MET A 65 8.87 -4.31 -7.88
N LEU A 66 10.16 -4.01 -7.80
CA LEU A 66 10.74 -3.27 -6.69
C LEU A 66 10.25 -1.81 -6.68
N GLY A 67 10.25 -1.14 -7.83
CA GLY A 67 9.77 0.24 -7.97
C GLY A 67 8.27 0.38 -7.70
N ALA A 68 7.44 -0.54 -8.22
CA ALA A 68 6.00 -0.51 -8.01
C ALA A 68 5.64 -0.71 -6.53
N ASN A 69 6.26 -1.68 -5.86
CA ASN A 69 5.96 -1.97 -4.45
C ASN A 69 6.51 -0.91 -3.49
N LEU A 70 7.65 -0.27 -3.80
CA LEU A 70 8.15 0.87 -3.03
C LEU A 70 7.13 2.01 -2.94
N ALA A 71 6.50 2.36 -4.07
CA ALA A 71 5.46 3.38 -4.10
C ALA A 71 4.26 2.99 -3.22
N VAL A 72 3.81 1.74 -3.28
CA VAL A 72 2.70 1.22 -2.45
C VAL A 72 3.07 1.26 -0.96
N CYS A 73 4.28 0.84 -0.60
CA CYS A 73 4.77 0.87 0.77
C CYS A 73 4.82 2.30 1.33
N PHE A 74 5.18 3.29 0.52
CA PHE A 74 5.15 4.70 0.93
C PHE A 74 3.74 5.16 1.34
N TRP A 75 2.72 4.81 0.56
CA TRP A 75 1.34 5.15 0.90
C TRP A 75 0.80 4.38 2.11
N ILE A 76 1.16 3.10 2.25
CA ILE A 76 0.82 2.32 3.45
C ILE A 76 1.47 2.94 4.69
N ALA A 77 2.71 3.42 4.60
CA ALA A 77 3.40 4.10 5.70
C ALA A 77 2.67 5.40 6.11
N ILE A 78 2.18 6.18 5.14
CA ILE A 78 1.36 7.37 5.41
C ILE A 78 0.05 6.99 6.13
N LEU A 79 -0.62 5.92 5.68
CA LEU A 79 -1.82 5.41 6.35
C LEU A 79 -1.54 4.95 7.78
N LEU A 80 -0.46 4.21 8.00
CA LEU A 80 0.02 3.79 9.32
C LEU A 80 0.31 4.99 10.22
N TRP A 81 0.98 6.01 9.69
CA TRP A 81 1.27 7.25 10.42
C TRP A 81 -0.01 8.00 10.80
N GLN A 82 -0.97 8.13 9.89
CA GLN A 82 -2.29 8.69 10.22
C GLN A 82 -2.98 7.86 11.29
N PHE A 83 -2.91 6.53 11.21
CA PHE A 83 -3.46 5.65 12.23
C PHE A 83 -2.83 5.92 13.61
N LEU A 84 -1.50 6.03 13.69
CA LEU A 84 -0.80 6.37 14.94
C LEU A 84 -1.19 7.74 15.50
N LYS A 85 -1.47 8.71 14.63
CA LYS A 85 -1.88 10.07 15.02
C LYS A 85 -3.33 10.16 15.48
N PHE A 86 -4.25 9.40 14.85
CA PHE A 86 -5.67 9.38 15.19
C PHE A 86 -6.04 8.33 16.23
N ARG A 87 -5.13 7.42 16.60
CA ARG A 87 -5.33 6.49 17.71
C ARG A 87 -5.46 7.29 19.00
N PRO A 88 -6.64 7.34 19.65
CA PRO A 88 -6.76 8.04 20.92
C PRO A 88 -5.82 7.35 21.92
N ARG A 89 -4.93 8.15 22.52
CA ARG A 89 -4.26 7.76 23.76
C ARG A 89 -5.37 7.54 24.78
N SER A 90 -5.72 6.27 25.02
CA SER A 90 -6.41 5.87 26.24
C SER A 90 -5.54 6.19 27.44
#